data_AF-A0A9E0Y2B6-F1
#
_entry.id   AF-A0A9E0Y2B6-F1
#
_cell.length_a   1.000
_cell.length_b   1.000
_cell.length_c   1.000
_cell.angle_alpha   90.00
_cell.angle_beta   90.00
_cell.angle_gamma   90.00
#
_symmetry.space_group_name_H-M   'P 1'
#
loop_
_entity.id
_entity.type
_entity.pdbx_description
1 polymer ?
#
loop_
_entity_poly.entity_id
_entity_poly.type
_entity_poly.pdbx_seq_one_letter_code
_entity_poly.pdbx_strand_id
1 'polypeptide(L)'
;MKHVLRTTALYGTLVLAMHAQAQRYLTEVFTDAQITITPNVTYATNIDFLTSTLSSPQVPADLTELHTLVATGQPIPTPYYTPSDQSTAIKVKDLQFDVYQPDQAIDTVSGRPVVLYLHTGNALPPPINGSPNGLRTDSTAVEICKRMARRGYVAISMSYRLGWNPLAPTEEERRGQLLNAIYRALHDVRQCIRGLKKNAAEEGNTYDICSDRIIVLGEGTGGYIALANATLDHPSELYIEKFLPDPFEPTVSYVDSNMVGNINGFGGQLNLYLPNGYDHSTQFCVNMGGALADTSWMDPGDVPMVAFHTVFDPYAPFTEGIVIVPTTQGPVVPVQGSNLFEVLVNAYGNNASFAGLPDGDPFTDRARSLYGTTQVHSGSTVNINTGTEGLFAFVTPDWP
;
A
#
# COMPACT_ATOMS: atom_id res chain seq x y z
N MET A 1 53.00 -5.94 6.11
CA MET A 1 52.06 -6.89 6.75
C MET A 1 51.07 -6.26 7.75
N LYS A 2 51.43 -5.25 8.56
CA LYS A 2 50.49 -4.66 9.55
C LYS A 2 49.33 -3.83 8.96
N HIS A 3 49.50 -3.21 7.78
CA HIS A 3 48.41 -2.48 7.12
C HIS A 3 47.40 -3.41 6.44
N VAL A 4 47.83 -4.50 5.81
CA VAL A 4 46.95 -5.49 5.16
C VAL A 4 46.07 -6.23 6.18
N LEU A 5 46.62 -6.59 7.35
CA LEU A 5 45.84 -7.25 8.41
C LEU A 5 44.71 -6.37 8.97
N ARG A 6 44.91 -5.05 9.05
CA ARG A 6 43.90 -4.10 9.56
C ARG A 6 42.76 -3.93 8.56
N THR A 7 43.04 -3.88 7.25
CA THR A 7 42.01 -3.77 6.23
C THR A 7 41.21 -5.07 6.11
N THR A 8 41.87 -6.24 6.12
CA THR A 8 41.17 -7.55 6.04
C THR A 8 40.34 -7.84 7.29
N ALA A 9 40.80 -7.47 8.49
CA ALA A 9 40.01 -7.58 9.71
C ALA A 9 38.78 -6.66 9.68
N LEU A 10 38.93 -5.41 9.19
CA LEU A 10 37.83 -4.46 9.05
C LEU A 10 36.77 -4.95 8.06
N TYR A 11 37.18 -5.47 6.89
CA TYR A 11 36.25 -6.08 5.92
C TYR A 11 35.60 -7.35 6.48
N GLY A 12 36.34 -8.21 7.18
CA GLY A 12 35.79 -9.41 7.82
C GLY A 12 34.73 -9.08 8.89
N THR A 13 34.98 -8.07 9.72
CA THR A 13 34.00 -7.60 10.72
C THR A 13 32.78 -6.92 10.08
N LEU A 14 32.97 -6.19 8.98
CA LEU A 14 31.86 -5.57 8.25
C LEU A 14 30.95 -6.62 7.62
N VAL A 15 31.54 -7.65 6.98
CA VAL A 15 30.80 -8.75 6.34
C VAL A 15 30.08 -9.60 7.37
N LEU A 16 30.70 -9.93 8.50
CA LEU A 16 30.05 -10.66 9.59
C LEU A 16 28.91 -9.86 10.24
N ALA A 17 29.09 -8.56 10.43
CA ALA A 17 28.03 -7.68 10.95
C ALA A 17 26.85 -7.57 9.97
N MET A 18 27.11 -7.49 8.66
CA MET A 18 26.06 -7.50 7.63
C MET A 18 25.29 -8.82 7.60
N HIS A 19 25.96 -9.97 7.72
CA HIS A 19 25.29 -11.28 7.77
C HIS A 19 24.46 -11.45 9.06
N ALA A 20 24.97 -11.00 10.21
CA ALA A 20 24.23 -11.02 11.47
C ALA A 20 23.00 -10.08 11.43
N GLN A 21 23.11 -8.91 10.78
CA GLN A 21 21.99 -8.02 10.55
C GLN A 21 21.00 -8.53 9.51
N ALA A 22 21.41 -9.30 8.50
CA ALA A 22 20.48 -9.94 7.56
C ALA A 22 19.69 -11.06 8.26
N GLN A 23 20.34 -11.86 9.11
CA GLN A 23 19.70 -12.98 9.81
C GLN A 23 18.64 -12.53 10.82
N ARG A 24 18.82 -11.38 11.50
CA ARG A 24 17.90 -10.94 12.57
C ARG A 24 16.47 -10.71 12.07
N TYR A 25 16.32 -10.29 10.82
CA TYR A 25 15.02 -9.95 10.22
C TYR A 25 14.27 -11.18 9.66
N LEU A 26 14.89 -12.35 9.63
CA LEU A 26 14.28 -13.58 9.12
C LEU A 26 13.49 -14.34 10.19
N THR A 27 13.96 -14.31 11.44
CA THR A 27 13.39 -15.06 12.57
C THR A 27 12.84 -14.14 13.64
N GLU A 28 11.84 -14.60 14.40
CA GLU A 28 11.33 -13.86 15.56
C GLU A 28 12.38 -13.92 16.68
N VAL A 29 13.05 -12.79 16.93
CA VAL A 29 14.11 -12.64 17.93
C VAL A 29 13.63 -11.89 19.19
N PHE A 30 12.48 -11.22 19.12
CA PHE A 30 11.81 -10.60 20.26
C PHE A 30 10.53 -11.35 20.63
N THR A 31 10.21 -11.35 21.92
CA THR A 31 8.92 -11.81 22.45
C THR A 31 7.88 -10.69 22.43
N ASP A 32 6.60 -11.03 22.56
CA ASP A 32 5.52 -10.02 22.63
C ASP A 32 5.71 -9.01 23.77
N ALA A 33 6.28 -9.45 24.91
CA ALA A 33 6.57 -8.57 26.05
C ALA A 33 7.67 -7.53 25.76
N GLN A 34 8.44 -7.72 24.68
CA GLN A 34 9.51 -6.82 24.24
C GLN A 34 9.07 -5.94 23.06
N ILE A 35 7.79 -6.02 22.65
CA ILE A 35 7.22 -5.17 21.61
C ILE A 35 6.46 -4.02 22.27
N THR A 36 6.76 -2.80 21.84
CA THR A 36 6.02 -1.60 22.17
C THR A 36 5.01 -1.29 21.06
N ILE A 37 3.82 -0.87 21.46
CA ILE A 37 2.75 -0.46 20.54
C ILE A 37 2.38 0.98 20.85
N THR A 38 2.45 1.85 19.83
CA THR A 38 2.01 3.24 19.92
C THR A 38 0.80 3.43 19.01
N PRO A 39 -0.42 3.40 19.57
CA PRO A 39 -1.65 3.48 18.77
C PRO A 39 -2.01 4.93 18.41
N ASN A 40 -2.81 5.08 17.35
CA ASN A 40 -3.51 6.31 16.97
C ASN A 40 -2.59 7.52 16.73
N VAL A 41 -1.40 7.29 16.17
CA VAL A 41 -0.53 8.38 15.75
C VAL A 41 -1.12 9.02 14.49
N THR A 42 -1.58 10.26 14.61
CA THR A 42 -2.05 11.04 13.45
C THR A 42 -0.86 11.43 12.58
N TYR A 43 -0.88 11.05 11.30
CA TYR A 43 0.17 11.40 10.34
C TYR A 43 -0.28 12.48 9.34
N ALA A 44 -1.59 12.65 9.16
CA ALA A 44 -2.15 13.71 8.34
C ALA A 44 -3.63 13.94 8.64
N THR A 45 -4.16 15.07 8.17
CA THR A 45 -5.59 15.36 8.11
C THR A 45 -5.94 15.67 6.66
N ASN A 46 -7.01 15.07 6.12
CA ASN A 46 -7.45 15.33 4.75
C ASN A 46 -8.96 15.11 4.61
N ILE A 47 -9.52 15.41 3.43
CA ILE A 47 -10.96 15.35 3.14
C ILE A 47 -11.52 13.96 3.43
N ASP A 48 -12.64 13.91 4.15
CA ASP A 48 -13.43 12.70 4.42
C ASP A 48 -14.56 12.56 3.39
N PHE A 49 -14.34 11.70 2.39
CA PHE A 49 -15.30 11.46 1.31
C PHE A 49 -16.54 10.67 1.73
N LEU A 50 -16.52 10.03 2.91
CA LEU A 50 -17.69 9.30 3.42
C LEU A 50 -18.73 10.23 4.03
N THR A 51 -18.30 11.37 4.57
CA THR A 51 -19.16 12.27 5.34
C THR A 51 -19.31 13.66 4.73
N SER A 52 -18.49 13.99 3.72
CA SER A 52 -18.63 15.22 2.94
C SER A 52 -19.83 15.16 1.98
N THR A 53 -20.51 16.30 1.80
CA THR A 53 -21.59 16.48 0.82
C THR A 53 -21.07 17.28 -0.37
N LEU A 54 -20.43 16.61 -1.34
CA LEU A 54 -19.75 17.24 -2.48
C LEU A 54 -20.70 17.99 -3.44
N SER A 55 -22.01 17.75 -3.37
CA SER A 55 -23.02 18.46 -4.17
C SER A 55 -23.52 19.77 -3.54
N SER A 56 -23.05 20.13 -2.34
CA SER A 56 -23.49 21.34 -1.64
C SER A 56 -22.94 22.61 -2.32
N PRO A 57 -23.71 23.70 -2.40
CA PRO A 57 -23.20 25.00 -2.87
C PRO A 57 -22.13 25.61 -1.95
N GLN A 58 -21.94 25.09 -0.72
CA GLN A 58 -20.91 25.55 0.22
C GLN A 58 -19.51 25.05 -0.13
N VAL A 59 -19.38 24.01 -0.95
CA VAL A 59 -18.09 23.34 -1.25
C VAL A 59 -16.98 24.32 -1.64
N PRO A 60 -17.18 25.31 -2.54
CA PRO A 60 -16.11 26.24 -2.90
C PRO A 60 -15.60 27.09 -1.72
N ALA A 61 -16.51 27.52 -0.83
CA ALA A 61 -16.16 28.32 0.35
C ALA A 61 -15.39 27.48 1.37
N ASP A 62 -15.89 26.28 1.66
CA ASP A 62 -15.26 25.34 2.58
C ASP A 62 -13.84 24.97 2.14
N LEU A 63 -13.65 24.66 0.85
CA LEU A 63 -12.33 24.33 0.32
C LEU A 63 -11.39 25.52 0.38
N THR A 64 -11.86 26.73 0.07
CA THR A 64 -11.05 27.95 0.18
C THR A 64 -10.56 28.16 1.62
N GLU A 65 -11.43 27.97 2.60
CA GLU A 65 -11.08 28.09 4.02
C GLU A 65 -10.08 26.99 4.43
N LEU A 66 -10.36 25.72 4.12
CA LEU A 66 -9.49 24.59 4.46
C LEU A 66 -8.08 24.74 3.87
N HIS A 67 -7.96 25.11 2.59
CA HIS A 67 -6.67 25.38 1.95
C HIS A 67 -5.93 26.54 2.63
N THR A 68 -6.64 27.60 3.00
CA THR A 68 -6.04 28.74 3.72
C THR A 68 -5.52 28.33 5.10
N LEU A 69 -6.31 27.56 5.85
CA LEU A 69 -5.93 27.08 7.18
C LEU A 69 -4.68 26.20 7.10
N VAL A 70 -4.65 25.24 6.18
CA VAL A 70 -3.50 24.34 6.00
C VAL A 70 -2.26 25.11 5.53
N ALA A 71 -2.40 26.01 4.54
CA ALA A 71 -1.27 26.80 4.03
C ALA A 71 -0.67 27.75 5.08
N THR A 72 -1.47 28.20 6.04
CA THR A 72 -1.04 29.11 7.12
C THR A 72 -0.73 28.40 8.44
N GLY A 73 -0.80 27.06 8.46
CA GLY A 73 -0.55 26.25 9.66
C GLY A 73 -1.55 26.50 10.79
N GLN A 74 -2.75 26.97 10.48
CA GLN A 74 -3.82 27.18 11.44
C GLN A 74 -4.61 25.88 11.69
N PRO A 75 -5.11 25.66 12.92
CA PRO A 75 -5.92 24.49 13.22
C PRO A 75 -7.25 24.52 12.45
N ILE A 76 -7.68 23.35 11.97
CA ILE A 76 -8.98 23.21 11.30
C ILE A 76 -10.11 23.28 12.36
N PRO A 77 -11.15 24.12 12.16
CA PRO A 77 -12.27 24.23 13.11
C PRO A 77 -13.08 22.95 13.29
N THR A 78 -13.63 22.75 14.49
CA THR A 78 -14.46 21.59 14.87
C THR A 78 -15.62 21.24 13.91
N PRO A 79 -16.33 22.21 13.29
CA PRO A 79 -17.40 21.89 12.33
C PRO A 79 -16.95 20.99 11.17
N TYR A 80 -15.71 21.15 10.70
CA TYR A 80 -15.14 20.34 9.62
C TYR A 80 -14.87 18.88 10.04
N TYR A 81 -14.70 18.61 11.34
CA TYR A 81 -14.55 17.25 11.87
C TYR A 81 -15.87 16.60 12.30
N THR A 82 -16.98 17.34 12.26
CA THR A 82 -18.26 16.90 12.82
C THR A 82 -19.24 16.58 11.69
N PRO A 83 -19.46 15.29 11.34
CA PRO A 83 -20.34 14.92 10.23
C PRO A 83 -21.78 15.43 10.35
N SER A 84 -22.30 15.54 11.58
CA SER A 84 -23.65 16.03 11.85
C SER A 84 -23.79 17.55 11.78
N ASP A 85 -22.68 18.29 11.74
CA ASP A 85 -22.70 19.75 11.66
C ASP A 85 -23.01 20.19 10.22
N GLN A 86 -24.06 20.98 10.04
CA GLN A 86 -24.56 21.41 8.73
C GLN A 86 -23.98 22.77 8.28
N SER A 87 -23.12 23.40 9.08
CA SER A 87 -22.49 24.68 8.71
C SER A 87 -21.41 24.54 7.65
N THR A 88 -20.84 23.34 7.51
CA THR A 88 -19.83 22.98 6.50
C THR A 88 -20.28 21.72 5.77
N ALA A 89 -20.10 21.71 4.46
CA ALA A 89 -20.40 20.59 3.59
C ALA A 89 -19.20 19.66 3.38
N ILE A 90 -17.99 20.20 3.36
CA ILE A 90 -16.76 19.41 3.31
C ILE A 90 -16.37 19.03 4.73
N LYS A 91 -16.09 17.75 4.93
CA LYS A 91 -15.57 17.19 6.18
C LYS A 91 -14.14 16.75 6.00
N VAL A 92 -13.39 16.78 7.09
CA VAL A 92 -12.04 16.24 7.16
C VAL A 92 -11.96 15.14 8.22
N LYS A 93 -10.97 14.28 8.08
CA LYS A 93 -10.63 13.29 9.08
C LYS A 93 -9.14 13.24 9.31
N ASP A 94 -8.77 12.92 10.54
CA ASP A 94 -7.42 12.51 10.86
C ASP A 94 -7.19 11.10 10.31
N LEU A 95 -6.06 10.96 9.62
CA LEU A 95 -5.52 9.69 9.18
C LEU A 95 -4.43 9.28 10.16
N GLN A 96 -4.57 8.06 10.66
CA GLN A 96 -3.78 7.55 11.77
C GLN A 96 -3.08 6.25 11.39
N PHE A 97 -1.99 5.97 12.09
CA PHE A 97 -1.37 4.65 12.10
C PHE A 97 -1.10 4.18 13.52
N ASP A 98 -0.90 2.88 13.65
CA ASP A 98 -0.39 2.24 14.87
C ASP A 98 1.02 1.71 14.60
N VAL A 99 1.96 2.02 15.49
CA VAL A 99 3.37 1.59 15.38
C VAL A 99 3.60 0.38 16.28
N TYR A 100 4.23 -0.65 15.73
CA TYR A 100 4.67 -1.87 16.41
C TYR A 100 6.18 -1.99 16.22
N GLN A 101 6.95 -1.94 17.30
CA GLN A 101 8.40 -2.01 17.24
C GLN A 101 8.98 -2.73 18.46
N PRO A 102 10.15 -3.37 18.35
CA PRO A 102 10.92 -3.74 19.53
C PRO A 102 11.14 -2.52 20.43
N ASP A 103 11.01 -2.72 21.74
CA ASP A 103 11.39 -1.72 22.74
C ASP A 103 12.81 -1.24 22.48
N GLN A 104 12.99 0.07 22.28
CA GLN A 104 14.28 0.67 21.96
C GLN A 104 15.29 0.58 23.13
N ALA A 105 14.82 0.33 24.36
CA ALA A 105 15.70 0.04 25.49
C ALA A 105 16.29 -1.38 25.43
N ILE A 106 15.67 -2.28 24.66
CA ILE A 106 16.07 -3.68 24.48
C ILE A 106 16.78 -3.87 23.14
N ASP A 107 16.22 -3.34 22.07
CA ASP A 107 16.79 -3.36 20.74
C ASP A 107 17.64 -2.11 20.49
N THR A 108 18.95 -2.24 20.71
CA THR A 108 19.90 -1.12 20.52
C THR A 108 20.30 -0.91 19.05
N VAL A 109 19.66 -1.59 18.09
CA VAL A 109 19.97 -1.40 16.67
C VAL A 109 19.28 -0.16 16.14
N SER A 110 20.07 0.77 15.64
CA SER A 110 19.59 1.96 14.97
C SER A 110 19.29 1.76 13.48
N GLY A 111 18.45 2.61 12.91
CA GLY A 111 18.18 2.61 11.47
C GLY A 111 17.41 1.36 11.02
N ARG A 112 16.35 1.02 11.74
CA ARG A 112 15.54 -0.18 11.50
C ARG A 112 14.68 -0.04 10.23
N PRO A 113 14.54 -1.11 9.42
CA PRO A 113 13.65 -1.10 8.27
C PRO A 113 12.19 -0.98 8.70
N VAL A 114 11.40 -0.29 7.88
CA VAL A 114 9.97 -0.07 8.08
C VAL A 114 9.17 -1.04 7.23
N VAL A 115 8.13 -1.63 7.81
CA VAL A 115 7.05 -2.31 7.07
C VAL A 115 5.78 -1.49 7.23
N LEU A 116 5.36 -0.82 6.16
CA LEU A 116 4.11 -0.06 6.12
C LEU A 116 2.99 -0.98 5.60
N TYR A 117 2.10 -1.39 6.50
CA TYR A 117 0.97 -2.26 6.23
C TYR A 117 -0.28 -1.45 5.81
N LEU A 118 -0.91 -1.89 4.71
CA LEU A 118 -2.16 -1.36 4.17
C LEU A 118 -3.25 -2.44 4.26
N HIS A 119 -4.34 -2.11 4.97
CA HIS A 119 -5.45 -3.04 5.19
C HIS A 119 -6.32 -3.25 3.93
N THR A 120 -7.15 -4.29 3.94
CA THR A 120 -8.18 -4.54 2.92
C THR A 120 -9.43 -3.67 3.13
N GLY A 121 -10.53 -3.95 2.44
CA GLY A 121 -11.85 -3.39 2.76
C GLY A 121 -12.50 -2.58 1.63
N ASN A 122 -12.00 -2.69 0.41
CA ASN A 122 -12.60 -2.10 -0.79
C ASN A 122 -12.89 -0.60 -0.67
N ALA A 123 -11.95 0.12 -0.04
CA ALA A 123 -12.03 1.54 0.26
C ALA A 123 -13.33 1.97 0.99
N LEU A 124 -13.93 1.07 1.78
CA LEU A 124 -15.11 1.29 2.60
C LEU A 124 -14.86 0.72 4.01
N PRO A 125 -15.45 1.32 5.06
CA PRO A 125 -15.29 0.80 6.42
C PRO A 125 -16.22 -0.40 6.65
N PRO A 126 -15.89 -1.31 7.57
CA PRO A 126 -16.84 -2.30 8.06
C PRO A 126 -18.04 -1.65 8.77
N PRO A 127 -19.26 -2.23 8.69
CA PRO A 127 -19.64 -3.36 7.84
C PRO A 127 -20.05 -2.95 6.41
N ILE A 128 -19.94 -1.66 6.05
CA ILE A 128 -20.40 -1.11 4.76
C ILE A 128 -19.70 -1.78 3.58
N ASN A 129 -18.45 -2.19 3.76
CA ASN A 129 -17.68 -2.93 2.76
C ASN A 129 -18.09 -4.40 2.55
N GLY A 130 -19.09 -4.90 3.28
CA GLY A 130 -19.56 -6.28 3.17
C GLY A 130 -18.67 -7.30 3.88
N SER A 131 -17.73 -6.86 4.72
CA SER A 131 -16.77 -7.70 5.45
C SER A 131 -16.65 -7.26 6.90
N PRO A 132 -16.31 -8.16 7.85
CA PRO A 132 -15.93 -7.74 9.20
C PRO A 132 -14.56 -7.05 9.25
N ASN A 133 -13.78 -7.12 8.17
CA ASN A 133 -12.43 -6.59 8.07
C ASN A 133 -12.40 -5.35 7.18
N GLY A 134 -11.45 -4.45 7.41
CA GLY A 134 -11.16 -3.27 6.60
C GLY A 134 -10.61 -2.11 7.42
N LEU A 135 -9.91 -2.39 8.52
CA LEU A 135 -9.38 -1.40 9.44
C LEU A 135 -7.91 -1.70 9.76
N ARG A 136 -7.14 -0.64 10.05
CA ARG A 136 -5.76 -0.78 10.54
C ARG A 136 -5.62 -1.61 11.83
N THR A 137 -6.72 -1.72 12.59
CA THR A 137 -6.81 -2.43 13.87
C THR A 137 -7.32 -3.86 13.75
N ASP A 138 -7.56 -4.36 12.53
CA ASP A 138 -8.01 -5.74 12.33
C ASP A 138 -7.02 -6.75 12.89
N SER A 139 -7.52 -7.88 13.38
CA SER A 139 -6.67 -8.91 14.00
C SER A 139 -5.53 -9.39 13.08
N THR A 140 -5.78 -9.53 11.78
CA THR A 140 -4.76 -9.86 10.77
C THR A 140 -3.69 -8.77 10.67
N ALA A 141 -4.09 -7.50 10.60
CA ALA A 141 -3.17 -6.36 10.55
C ALA A 141 -2.29 -6.30 11.80
N VAL A 142 -2.89 -6.46 12.98
CA VAL A 142 -2.19 -6.49 14.27
C VAL A 142 -1.19 -7.63 14.31
N GLU A 143 -1.59 -8.85 13.90
CA GLU A 143 -0.70 -10.01 13.94
C GLU A 143 0.46 -9.89 12.95
N ILE A 144 0.20 -9.45 11.71
CA ILE A 144 1.26 -9.21 10.72
C ILE A 144 2.27 -8.19 11.28
N CYS A 145 1.80 -7.06 11.79
CA CYS A 145 2.67 -6.02 12.34
C CYS A 145 3.45 -6.50 13.56
N LYS A 146 2.83 -7.25 14.48
CA LYS A 146 3.53 -7.85 15.62
C LYS A 146 4.61 -8.84 15.17
N ARG A 147 4.35 -9.68 14.18
CA ARG A 147 5.34 -10.65 13.66
C ARG A 147 6.52 -9.96 12.99
N MET A 148 6.28 -8.87 12.27
CA MET A 148 7.35 -8.03 11.72
C MET A 148 8.14 -7.35 12.84
N ALA A 149 7.47 -6.78 13.85
CA ALA A 149 8.12 -6.20 15.01
C ALA A 149 8.97 -7.22 15.78
N ARG A 150 8.48 -8.45 15.95
CA ARG A 150 9.25 -9.56 16.58
C ARG A 150 10.49 -9.98 15.79
N ARG A 151 10.55 -9.69 14.49
CA ARG A 151 11.73 -9.84 13.63
C ARG A 151 12.66 -8.61 13.66
N GLY A 152 12.32 -7.57 14.41
CA GLY A 152 13.14 -6.37 14.55
C GLY A 152 12.78 -5.20 13.63
N TYR A 153 11.74 -5.32 12.81
CA TYR A 153 11.24 -4.22 11.99
C TYR A 153 10.48 -3.19 12.84
N VAL A 154 10.37 -1.97 12.32
CA VAL A 154 9.30 -1.03 12.74
C VAL A 154 8.12 -1.26 11.80
N ALA A 155 7.07 -1.91 12.29
CA ALA A 155 5.87 -2.17 11.52
C ALA A 155 4.80 -1.12 11.82
N ILE A 156 4.18 -0.58 10.78
CA ILE A 156 3.20 0.51 10.87
C ILE A 156 1.93 0.06 10.17
N SER A 157 0.83 -0.06 10.91
CA SER A 157 -0.49 -0.31 10.34
C SER A 157 -1.20 1.01 10.11
N MET A 158 -1.32 1.46 8.85
CA MET A 158 -1.93 2.75 8.54
C MET A 158 -3.39 2.64 8.12
N SER A 159 -4.17 3.64 8.48
CA SER A 159 -5.44 3.94 7.81
C SER A 159 -5.20 4.90 6.66
N TYR A 160 -6.05 4.84 5.64
CA TYR A 160 -6.07 5.75 4.49
C TYR A 160 -7.50 6.25 4.23
N ARG A 161 -7.67 7.24 3.35
CA ARG A 161 -8.99 7.78 2.99
C ARG A 161 -9.82 6.70 2.31
N LEU A 162 -11.06 6.60 2.76
CA LEU A 162 -12.09 5.71 2.23
C LEU A 162 -13.15 6.57 1.52
N GLY A 163 -14.08 5.93 0.81
CA GLY A 163 -15.30 6.56 0.35
C GLY A 163 -15.50 6.52 -1.16
N TRP A 164 -16.53 5.79 -1.56
CA TRP A 164 -17.11 5.76 -2.90
C TRP A 164 -18.52 5.16 -2.78
N ASN A 165 -19.38 5.29 -3.80
CA ASN A 165 -20.74 4.75 -3.76
C ASN A 165 -20.83 3.43 -4.55
N PRO A 166 -20.83 2.25 -3.88
CA PRO A 166 -20.99 0.96 -4.56
C PRO A 166 -22.40 0.76 -5.15
N LEU A 167 -23.37 1.59 -4.75
CA LEU A 167 -24.75 1.56 -5.21
C LEU A 167 -25.05 2.60 -6.29
N ALA A 168 -24.01 3.27 -6.84
CA ALA A 168 -24.22 4.19 -7.95
C ALA A 168 -24.92 3.45 -9.11
N PRO A 169 -25.86 4.08 -9.84
CA PRO A 169 -26.73 3.38 -10.79
C PRO A 169 -25.97 2.66 -11.91
N THR A 170 -24.92 3.29 -12.45
CA THR A 170 -24.17 2.77 -13.59
C THR A 170 -22.84 2.13 -13.19
N GLU A 171 -22.36 1.20 -14.01
CA GLU A 171 -21.02 0.61 -13.82
C GLU A 171 -19.92 1.67 -13.96
N GLU A 172 -20.05 2.57 -14.93
CA GLU A 172 -19.09 3.65 -15.18
C GLU A 172 -18.97 4.60 -13.97
N GLU A 173 -20.08 4.99 -13.31
CA GLU A 173 -20.02 5.77 -12.07
C GLU A 173 -19.32 5.02 -10.94
N ARG A 174 -19.60 3.72 -10.76
CA ARG A 174 -18.96 2.88 -9.75
C ARG A 174 -17.45 2.76 -10.00
N ARG A 175 -17.06 2.53 -11.26
CA ARG A 175 -15.66 2.45 -11.70
C ARG A 175 -14.93 3.74 -11.40
N GLY A 176 -15.43 4.88 -11.86
CA GLY A 176 -14.81 6.18 -11.65
C GLY A 176 -14.62 6.51 -10.16
N GLN A 177 -15.63 6.23 -9.34
CA GLN A 177 -15.55 6.52 -7.91
C GLN A 177 -14.59 5.59 -7.15
N LEU A 178 -14.54 4.29 -7.49
CA LEU A 178 -13.58 3.36 -6.88
C LEU A 178 -12.14 3.72 -7.28
N LEU A 179 -11.88 4.01 -8.56
CA LEU A 179 -10.57 4.44 -9.05
C LEU A 179 -10.07 5.67 -8.28
N ASN A 180 -10.94 6.67 -8.09
CA ASN A 180 -10.61 7.85 -7.30
C ASN A 180 -10.36 7.51 -5.82
N ALA A 181 -11.07 6.54 -5.23
CA ALA A 181 -10.83 6.12 -3.85
C ALA A 181 -9.44 5.49 -3.68
N ILE A 182 -9.04 4.61 -4.59
CA ILE A 182 -7.69 4.00 -4.59
C ILE A 182 -6.61 5.05 -4.85
N TYR A 183 -6.83 5.97 -5.79
CA TYR A 183 -5.90 7.05 -6.10
C TYR A 183 -5.67 8.00 -4.90
N ARG A 184 -6.71 8.32 -4.13
CA ARG A 184 -6.56 9.08 -2.88
C ARG A 184 -5.81 8.30 -1.80
N ALA A 185 -6.09 7.00 -1.67
CA ALA A 185 -5.38 6.14 -0.73
C ALA A 185 -3.88 6.05 -1.08
N LEU A 186 -3.53 6.00 -2.36
CA LEU A 186 -2.14 6.11 -2.85
C LEU A 186 -1.47 7.40 -2.35
N HIS A 187 -2.13 8.55 -2.47
CA HIS A 187 -1.59 9.81 -1.95
C HIS A 187 -1.35 9.76 -0.45
N ASP A 188 -2.22 9.07 0.28
CA ASP A 188 -2.12 8.93 1.73
C ASP A 188 -0.90 8.10 2.13
N VAL A 189 -0.60 7.03 1.39
CA VAL A 189 0.63 6.24 1.55
C VAL A 189 1.85 7.12 1.31
N ARG A 190 1.86 7.88 0.20
CA ARG A 190 2.96 8.80 -0.14
C ARG A 190 3.16 9.86 0.94
N GLN A 191 2.07 10.42 1.48
CA GLN A 191 2.14 11.39 2.57
C GLN A 191 2.63 10.77 3.88
N CYS A 192 2.21 9.54 4.21
CA CYS A 192 2.69 8.82 5.39
C CYS A 192 4.21 8.61 5.32
N ILE A 193 4.71 8.14 4.18
CA ILE A 193 6.15 7.94 3.94
C ILE A 193 6.90 9.26 4.12
N ARG A 194 6.45 10.35 3.48
CA ARG A 194 7.05 11.68 3.64
C ARG A 194 7.11 12.13 5.09
N GLY A 195 6.06 11.88 5.87
CA GLY A 195 6.01 12.18 7.29
C GLY A 195 7.05 11.39 8.08
N LEU A 196 7.19 10.09 7.80
CA LEU A 196 8.20 9.23 8.43
C LEU A 196 9.62 9.69 8.09
N LYS A 197 9.90 10.05 6.83
CA LYS A 197 11.22 10.54 6.41
C LYS A 197 11.57 11.88 7.07
N LYS A 198 10.61 12.81 7.14
CA LYS A 198 10.77 14.07 7.88
C LYS A 198 11.05 13.82 9.36
N ASN A 199 10.28 12.91 9.99
CA ASN A 199 10.48 12.58 11.39
C ASN A 199 11.89 12.03 11.65
N ALA A 200 12.36 11.12 10.78
CA ALA A 200 13.69 10.54 10.85
C ALA A 200 14.82 11.57 10.70
N ALA A 201 14.64 12.56 9.83
CA ALA A 201 15.68 13.54 9.50
C ALA A 201 15.68 14.78 10.41
N GLU A 202 14.51 15.24 10.86
CA GLU A 202 14.35 16.56 11.49
C GLU A 202 13.73 16.52 12.89
N GLU A 203 13.03 15.45 13.26
CA GLU A 203 12.23 15.39 14.50
C GLU A 203 12.77 14.32 15.48
N GLY A 204 14.07 14.08 15.42
CA GLY A 204 14.77 13.20 16.37
C GLY A 204 14.60 11.71 16.10
N ASN A 205 14.03 11.31 14.96
CA ASN A 205 13.83 9.92 14.56
C ASN A 205 13.14 9.11 15.66
N THR A 206 11.91 9.49 16.00
CA THR A 206 11.11 8.93 17.11
C THR A 206 11.10 7.39 17.13
N TYR A 207 11.18 6.76 15.95
CA TYR A 207 11.08 5.31 15.78
C TYR A 207 12.41 4.64 15.47
N ASP A 208 13.53 5.37 15.49
CA ASP A 208 14.87 4.87 15.13
C ASP A 208 14.89 4.05 13.82
N ILE A 209 14.26 4.63 12.78
CA ILE A 209 14.10 4.01 11.46
C ILE A 209 15.21 4.45 10.50
N CYS A 210 15.44 3.64 9.47
CA CYS A 210 16.16 4.07 8.27
C CYS A 210 15.15 4.51 7.21
N SER A 211 15.15 5.79 6.86
CA SER A 211 14.23 6.41 5.89
C SER A 211 14.35 5.86 4.46
N ASP A 212 15.42 5.13 4.16
CA ASP A 212 15.71 4.53 2.85
C ASP A 212 15.50 3.01 2.87
N ARG A 213 14.78 2.48 3.86
CA ARG A 213 14.42 1.06 3.99
C ARG A 213 12.97 0.92 4.38
N ILE A 214 12.09 1.19 3.44
CA ILE A 214 10.63 1.17 3.60
C ILE A 214 10.04 0.14 2.64
N ILE A 215 9.37 -0.83 3.22
CA ILE A 215 8.58 -1.86 2.53
C ILE A 215 7.12 -1.45 2.61
N VAL A 216 6.40 -1.51 1.49
CA VAL A 216 4.93 -1.34 1.49
C VAL A 216 4.29 -2.70 1.29
N LEU A 217 3.51 -3.13 2.28
CA LEU A 217 2.80 -4.40 2.30
C LEU A 217 1.30 -4.14 2.30
N GLY A 218 0.59 -4.69 1.32
CA GLY A 218 -0.84 -4.50 1.19
C GLY A 218 -1.64 -5.78 1.17
N GLU A 219 -2.75 -5.82 1.91
CA GLU A 219 -3.73 -6.91 1.93
C GLU A 219 -5.00 -6.54 1.15
N GLY A 220 -5.46 -7.39 0.24
CA GLY A 220 -6.63 -7.20 -0.59
C GLY A 220 -6.57 -5.84 -1.30
N THR A 221 -7.47 -4.92 -0.96
CA THR A 221 -7.44 -3.53 -1.46
C THR A 221 -6.12 -2.82 -1.19
N GLY A 222 -5.49 -3.07 -0.04
CA GLY A 222 -4.15 -2.59 0.27
C GLY A 222 -3.11 -3.06 -0.74
N GLY A 223 -3.27 -4.26 -1.32
CA GLY A 223 -2.39 -4.80 -2.35
C GLY A 223 -2.43 -3.99 -3.65
N TYR A 224 -3.63 -3.57 -4.08
CA TYR A 224 -3.79 -2.65 -5.22
C TYR A 224 -3.09 -1.31 -4.97
N ILE A 225 -3.21 -0.79 -3.74
CA ILE A 225 -2.59 0.48 -3.34
C ILE A 225 -1.06 0.34 -3.27
N ALA A 226 -0.55 -0.79 -2.76
CA ALA A 226 0.88 -1.09 -2.70
C ALA A 226 1.49 -1.18 -4.11
N LEU A 227 0.82 -1.88 -5.03
CA LEU A 227 1.22 -1.97 -6.44
C LEU A 227 1.17 -0.58 -7.10
N ALA A 228 0.08 0.17 -6.94
CA ALA A 228 -0.01 1.53 -7.48
C ALA A 228 1.06 2.48 -6.90
N ASN A 229 1.47 2.30 -5.64
CA ASN A 229 2.57 3.07 -5.07
C ASN A 229 3.91 2.73 -5.71
N ALA A 230 4.10 1.48 -6.08
CA ALA A 230 5.30 0.97 -6.71
C ALA A 230 5.40 1.31 -8.20
N THR A 231 4.25 1.43 -8.91
CA THR A 231 4.23 1.48 -10.38
C THR A 231 3.57 2.73 -10.99
N LEU A 232 2.65 3.45 -10.31
CA LEU A 232 2.03 4.64 -10.92
C LEU A 232 2.94 5.87 -10.81
N ASP A 233 3.70 6.18 -11.85
CA ASP A 233 4.72 7.25 -11.85
C ASP A 233 4.68 8.16 -13.10
N HIS A 234 3.83 7.86 -14.08
CA HIS A 234 3.64 8.67 -15.28
C HIS A 234 2.21 9.21 -15.40
N PRO A 235 1.99 10.54 -15.50
CA PRO A 235 0.64 11.09 -15.61
C PRO A 235 -0.19 10.54 -16.78
N SER A 236 0.46 10.11 -17.87
CA SER A 236 -0.20 9.50 -19.03
C SER A 236 -0.88 8.17 -18.73
N GLU A 237 -0.47 7.47 -17.66
CA GLU A 237 -1.04 6.20 -17.22
C GLU A 237 -2.49 6.33 -16.74
N LEU A 238 -2.90 7.53 -16.34
CA LEU A 238 -4.28 7.84 -15.98
C LEU A 238 -5.20 7.93 -17.21
N TYR A 239 -4.65 7.97 -18.42
CA TYR A 239 -5.36 8.19 -19.68
C TYR A 239 -5.40 6.94 -20.57
N ILE A 240 -5.17 5.76 -20.00
CA ILE A 240 -5.39 4.48 -20.68
C ILE A 240 -6.90 4.27 -20.84
N GLU A 241 -7.33 3.69 -21.96
CA GLU A 241 -8.75 3.58 -22.39
C GLU A 241 -9.72 3.16 -21.27
N LYS A 242 -9.36 2.16 -20.45
CA LYS A 242 -10.20 1.65 -19.35
C LYS A 242 -10.34 2.60 -18.15
N PHE A 243 -9.53 3.65 -18.09
CA PHE A 243 -9.57 4.71 -17.08
C PHE A 243 -10.24 5.99 -17.59
N LEU A 244 -10.82 5.96 -18.79
CA LEU A 244 -11.59 7.05 -19.36
C LEU A 244 -13.10 6.82 -19.12
N PRO A 245 -13.87 7.86 -18.79
CA PRO A 245 -15.34 7.78 -18.77
C PRO A 245 -15.92 7.66 -20.18
N ASP A 246 -15.24 8.21 -21.18
CA ASP A 246 -15.55 8.04 -22.60
C ASP A 246 -14.26 7.64 -23.34
N PRO A 247 -14.18 6.43 -23.91
CA PRO A 247 -12.99 5.97 -24.62
C PRO A 247 -12.68 6.79 -25.89
N PHE A 248 -13.63 7.59 -26.38
CA PHE A 248 -13.45 8.49 -27.53
C PHE A 248 -12.94 9.88 -27.13
N GLU A 249 -12.84 10.19 -25.84
CA GLU A 249 -12.31 11.46 -25.31
C GLU A 249 -11.03 11.21 -24.48
N PRO A 250 -9.87 10.94 -25.14
CA PRO A 250 -8.64 10.47 -24.48
C PRO A 250 -7.97 11.50 -23.58
N THR A 251 -8.50 12.71 -23.48
CA THR A 251 -8.00 13.79 -22.62
C THR A 251 -8.77 13.89 -21.30
N VAL A 252 -9.79 13.05 -21.10
CA VAL A 252 -10.62 13.03 -19.88
C VAL A 252 -10.42 11.70 -19.17
N SER A 253 -9.82 11.71 -17.99
CA SER A 253 -9.69 10.55 -17.12
C SER A 253 -10.80 10.56 -16.05
N TYR A 254 -11.12 9.39 -15.51
CA TYR A 254 -11.84 9.29 -14.25
C TYR A 254 -11.15 10.06 -13.11
N VAL A 255 -9.82 10.11 -13.12
CA VAL A 255 -9.03 10.85 -12.14
C VAL A 255 -8.71 12.24 -12.69
N ASP A 256 -9.44 13.25 -12.21
CA ASP A 256 -9.10 14.65 -12.50
C ASP A 256 -8.07 15.18 -11.49
N SER A 257 -6.83 15.32 -11.92
CA SER A 257 -5.74 15.81 -11.06
C SER A 257 -5.95 17.25 -10.54
N ASN A 258 -6.76 18.08 -11.21
CA ASN A 258 -7.12 19.41 -10.71
C ASN A 258 -8.11 19.33 -9.55
N MET A 259 -8.82 18.22 -9.41
CA MET A 259 -9.75 17.97 -8.31
C MET A 259 -9.09 17.18 -7.20
N VAL A 260 -8.47 16.03 -7.48
CA VAL A 260 -7.99 15.10 -6.44
C VAL A 260 -6.48 15.14 -6.21
N GLY A 261 -5.75 15.92 -6.99
CA GLY A 261 -4.29 16.07 -6.90
C GLY A 261 -3.54 15.32 -7.99
N ASN A 262 -2.32 15.78 -8.29
CA ASN A 262 -1.43 15.12 -9.24
C ASN A 262 -0.92 13.77 -8.70
N ILE A 263 -0.19 13.01 -9.51
CA ILE A 263 0.30 11.67 -9.12
C ILE A 263 1.12 11.74 -7.83
N ASN A 264 1.91 12.80 -7.61
CA ASN A 264 2.69 12.98 -6.39
C ASN A 264 1.83 13.22 -5.13
N GLY A 265 0.51 13.38 -5.27
CA GLY A 265 -0.40 13.64 -4.17
C GLY A 265 -0.44 15.09 -3.72
N PHE A 266 -0.11 16.03 -4.63
CA PHE A 266 -0.14 17.46 -4.35
C PHE A 266 -1.08 18.21 -5.28
N GLY A 267 -1.49 19.40 -4.83
CA GLY A 267 -2.50 20.19 -5.53
C GLY A 267 -3.85 19.48 -5.51
N GLY A 268 -4.77 19.93 -6.36
CA GLY A 268 -6.14 19.46 -6.35
C GLY A 268 -7.02 20.24 -5.37
N GLN A 269 -8.26 20.51 -5.74
CA GLN A 269 -9.21 21.19 -4.86
C GLN A 269 -9.59 20.36 -3.63
N LEU A 270 -9.71 19.04 -3.78
CA LEU A 270 -10.15 18.06 -2.77
C LEU A 270 -8.99 17.32 -2.09
N ASN A 271 -7.80 17.94 -2.05
CA ASN A 271 -6.62 17.38 -1.43
C ASN A 271 -5.87 18.45 -0.64
N LEU A 272 -5.62 18.18 0.64
CA LEU A 272 -5.00 19.13 1.55
C LEU A 272 -3.48 18.92 1.74
N TYR A 273 -2.86 18.00 1.01
CA TYR A 273 -1.42 17.75 1.18
C TYR A 273 -0.55 18.83 0.55
N LEU A 274 0.46 19.25 1.33
CA LEU A 274 1.51 20.16 0.93
C LEU A 274 2.87 19.45 0.93
N PRO A 275 3.80 19.85 0.04
CA PRO A 275 5.17 19.33 0.08
C PRO A 275 5.83 19.62 1.44
N ASN A 276 6.47 18.59 2.00
CA ASN A 276 7.22 18.71 3.26
C ASN A 276 8.74 18.62 3.07
N GLY A 277 9.22 18.64 1.81
CA GLY A 277 10.64 18.52 1.46
C GLY A 277 11.16 17.10 1.25
N TYR A 278 10.34 16.07 1.48
CA TYR A 278 10.73 14.66 1.35
C TYR A 278 10.02 13.96 0.19
N ASP A 279 10.68 12.95 -0.37
CA ASP A 279 10.11 12.06 -1.38
C ASP A 279 9.21 10.97 -0.75
N HIS A 280 8.65 10.11 -1.59
CA HIS A 280 7.89 8.93 -1.17
C HIS A 280 8.55 7.62 -1.65
N SER A 281 9.87 7.62 -1.82
CA SER A 281 10.57 6.44 -2.34
C SER A 281 10.51 5.27 -1.36
N THR A 282 10.26 4.08 -1.89
CA THR A 282 10.17 2.81 -1.16
C THR A 282 11.11 1.80 -1.81
N GLN A 283 11.38 0.68 -1.13
CA GLN A 283 12.42 -0.27 -1.54
C GLN A 283 11.90 -1.67 -1.82
N PHE A 284 10.64 -1.96 -1.49
CA PHE A 284 10.04 -3.27 -1.73
C PHE A 284 8.52 -3.20 -1.68
N CYS A 285 7.85 -3.93 -2.57
CA CYS A 285 6.40 -4.07 -2.61
C CYS A 285 6.00 -5.50 -2.23
N VAL A 286 5.04 -5.64 -1.32
CA VAL A 286 4.42 -6.92 -0.99
C VAL A 286 2.93 -6.83 -1.27
N ASN A 287 2.48 -7.58 -2.27
CA ASN A 287 1.08 -7.69 -2.64
C ASN A 287 0.47 -8.96 -2.04
N MET A 288 -0.60 -8.84 -1.24
CA MET A 288 -1.37 -9.99 -0.75
C MET A 288 -2.80 -9.93 -1.30
N GLY A 289 -3.07 -10.63 -2.41
CA GLY A 289 -4.41 -10.73 -3.01
C GLY A 289 -4.91 -9.48 -3.75
N GLY A 290 -4.04 -8.50 -4.02
CA GLY A 290 -4.34 -7.38 -4.92
C GLY A 290 -3.97 -7.70 -6.38
N ALA A 291 -4.39 -6.82 -7.29
CA ALA A 291 -4.05 -6.90 -8.71
C ALA A 291 -3.51 -5.54 -9.20
N LEU A 292 -2.64 -5.59 -10.21
CA LEU A 292 -2.07 -4.44 -10.87
C LEU A 292 -3.12 -3.80 -11.77
N ALA A 293 -3.25 -2.47 -11.71
CA ALA A 293 -4.29 -1.75 -12.43
C ALA A 293 -4.13 -1.91 -13.95
N ASP A 294 -2.93 -1.72 -14.49
CA ASP A 294 -2.56 -2.03 -15.88
C ASP A 294 -1.09 -2.44 -15.98
N THR A 295 -0.73 -3.36 -16.87
CA THR A 295 0.67 -3.76 -17.05
C THR A 295 1.55 -2.68 -17.63
N SER A 296 0.97 -1.70 -18.33
CA SER A 296 1.71 -0.53 -18.82
C SER A 296 2.14 0.43 -17.72
N TRP A 297 1.69 0.23 -16.47
CA TRP A 297 2.21 0.97 -15.32
C TRP A 297 3.57 0.43 -14.86
N MET A 298 3.99 -0.75 -15.32
CA MET A 298 5.22 -1.37 -14.84
C MET A 298 6.37 -1.09 -15.79
N ASP A 299 7.49 -0.66 -15.22
CA ASP A 299 8.70 -0.32 -15.96
C ASP A 299 9.98 -0.97 -15.37
N PRO A 300 11.04 -1.13 -16.18
CA PRO A 300 12.36 -1.48 -15.67
C PRO A 300 12.87 -0.46 -14.66
N GLY A 301 13.23 -0.92 -13.47
CA GLY A 301 13.70 -0.06 -12.38
C GLY A 301 12.67 0.14 -11.26
N ASP A 302 11.43 -0.32 -11.43
CA ASP A 302 10.48 -0.41 -10.33
C ASP A 302 11.04 -1.26 -9.19
N VAL A 303 10.55 -1.00 -7.98
CA VAL A 303 11.00 -1.72 -6.78
C VAL A 303 10.75 -3.22 -6.93
N PRO A 304 11.62 -4.09 -6.36
CA PRO A 304 11.36 -5.52 -6.33
C PRO A 304 10.02 -5.81 -5.62
N MET A 305 9.32 -6.85 -6.08
CA MET A 305 7.97 -7.17 -5.65
C MET A 305 7.83 -8.65 -5.34
N VAL A 306 6.97 -8.97 -4.37
CA VAL A 306 6.49 -10.34 -4.15
C VAL A 306 4.97 -10.33 -4.03
N ALA A 307 4.35 -11.44 -4.44
CA ALA A 307 2.91 -11.57 -4.42
C ALA A 307 2.46 -12.85 -3.73
N PHE A 308 1.52 -12.73 -2.80
CA PHE A 308 0.81 -13.83 -2.17
C PHE A 308 -0.63 -13.80 -2.68
N HIS A 309 -1.07 -14.83 -3.42
CA HIS A 309 -2.35 -14.74 -4.12
C HIS A 309 -3.04 -16.10 -4.20
N THR A 310 -4.30 -16.16 -3.78
CA THR A 310 -5.16 -17.33 -3.95
C THR A 310 -5.46 -17.56 -5.43
N VAL A 311 -5.21 -18.79 -5.92
CA VAL A 311 -5.34 -19.12 -7.35
C VAL A 311 -6.78 -18.94 -7.88
N PHE A 312 -7.76 -19.18 -7.02
CA PHE A 312 -9.19 -19.08 -7.32
C PHE A 312 -9.87 -17.97 -6.51
N ASP A 313 -9.17 -16.85 -6.29
CA ASP A 313 -9.77 -15.68 -5.64
C ASP A 313 -11.01 -15.20 -6.44
N PRO A 314 -12.19 -15.10 -5.81
CA PRO A 314 -13.44 -14.75 -6.50
C PRO A 314 -13.61 -13.24 -6.73
N TYR A 315 -12.77 -12.40 -6.14
CA TYR A 315 -12.90 -10.94 -6.15
C TYR A 315 -11.78 -10.26 -6.94
N ALA A 316 -10.53 -10.66 -6.69
CA ALA A 316 -9.35 -10.19 -7.40
C ALA A 316 -8.88 -11.28 -8.36
N PRO A 317 -8.69 -11.01 -9.66
CA PRO A 317 -8.23 -12.06 -10.55
C PRO A 317 -6.77 -12.45 -10.25
N PHE A 318 -6.49 -13.75 -10.14
CA PHE A 318 -5.13 -14.28 -10.06
C PHE A 318 -4.37 -14.14 -11.39
N THR A 319 -5.08 -14.27 -12.51
CA THR A 319 -4.55 -14.17 -13.89
C THR A 319 -4.75 -12.78 -14.49
N GLU A 320 -5.68 -12.62 -15.41
CA GLU A 320 -6.26 -11.34 -15.83
C GLU A 320 -7.78 -11.50 -15.71
N GLY A 321 -8.48 -10.41 -15.36
CA GLY A 321 -9.93 -10.45 -15.22
C GLY A 321 -10.49 -9.14 -14.68
N ILE A 322 -11.77 -9.14 -14.37
CA ILE A 322 -12.47 -7.97 -13.84
C ILE A 322 -12.54 -8.07 -12.32
N VAL A 323 -12.20 -6.98 -11.62
CA VAL A 323 -12.42 -6.87 -10.18
C VAL A 323 -13.91 -6.96 -9.87
N ILE A 324 -14.27 -7.87 -8.98
CA ILE A 324 -15.64 -8.01 -8.46
C ILE A 324 -15.70 -7.42 -7.06
N VAL A 325 -16.62 -6.48 -6.85
CA VAL A 325 -16.76 -5.81 -5.56
C VAL A 325 -17.59 -6.66 -4.59
N PRO A 326 -17.10 -6.95 -3.37
CA PRO A 326 -17.82 -7.78 -2.40
C PRO A 326 -19.21 -7.27 -2.01
N THR A 327 -19.43 -5.95 -1.98
CA THR A 327 -20.69 -5.34 -1.53
C THR A 327 -21.86 -5.58 -2.47
N THR A 328 -21.61 -5.61 -3.78
CA THR A 328 -22.67 -5.73 -4.80
C THR A 328 -22.51 -6.94 -5.71
N GLN A 329 -21.38 -7.67 -5.60
CA GLN A 329 -20.97 -8.72 -6.54
C GLN A 329 -20.91 -8.23 -8.00
N GLY A 330 -20.73 -6.91 -8.19
CA GLY A 330 -20.70 -6.27 -9.50
C GLY A 330 -19.28 -6.13 -10.05
N PRO A 331 -19.12 -6.18 -11.39
CA PRO A 331 -17.86 -5.86 -12.05
C PRO A 331 -17.51 -4.38 -11.89
N VAL A 332 -16.21 -4.07 -11.86
CA VAL A 332 -15.74 -2.67 -11.79
C VAL A 332 -14.70 -2.34 -12.84
N VAL A 333 -13.55 -3.02 -12.85
CA VAL A 333 -12.44 -2.67 -13.74
C VAL A 333 -11.61 -3.90 -14.10
N PRO A 334 -11.20 -4.08 -15.37
CA PRO A 334 -10.28 -5.12 -15.77
C PRO A 334 -8.85 -4.81 -15.31
N VAL A 335 -8.22 -5.79 -14.65
CA VAL A 335 -6.91 -5.68 -13.98
C VAL A 335 -6.08 -6.95 -14.20
N GLN A 336 -4.79 -6.85 -13.87
CA GLN A 336 -3.83 -7.93 -14.04
C GLN A 336 -3.38 -8.48 -12.69
N GLY A 337 -3.67 -9.75 -12.48
CA GLY A 337 -3.31 -10.53 -11.31
C GLY A 337 -1.84 -10.94 -11.28
N SER A 338 -1.45 -11.50 -10.13
CA SER A 338 -0.07 -11.83 -9.82
C SER A 338 0.53 -12.92 -10.70
N ASN A 339 -0.28 -13.82 -11.25
CA ASN A 339 0.21 -14.80 -12.22
C ASN A 339 0.68 -14.16 -13.53
N LEU A 340 0.13 -12.99 -13.87
CA LEU A 340 0.50 -12.25 -15.07
C LEU A 340 1.61 -11.25 -14.78
N PHE A 341 1.41 -10.34 -13.82
CA PHE A 341 2.35 -9.24 -13.62
C PHE A 341 3.71 -9.73 -13.11
N GLU A 342 3.79 -10.81 -12.33
CA GLU A 342 5.08 -11.30 -11.81
C GLU A 342 6.00 -11.78 -12.94
N VAL A 343 5.43 -12.25 -14.07
CA VAL A 343 6.23 -12.56 -15.26
C VAL A 343 6.91 -11.30 -15.79
N LEU A 344 6.21 -10.17 -15.78
CA LEU A 344 6.74 -8.88 -16.23
C LEU A 344 7.76 -8.32 -15.26
N VAL A 345 7.50 -8.38 -13.94
CA VAL A 345 8.47 -7.97 -12.90
C VAL A 345 9.81 -8.68 -13.10
N ASN A 346 9.77 -9.98 -13.37
CA ASN A 346 10.96 -10.78 -13.63
C ASN A 346 11.59 -10.47 -15.01
N ALA A 347 10.79 -10.29 -16.06
CA ALA A 347 11.27 -9.96 -17.40
C ALA A 347 11.98 -8.60 -17.45
N TYR A 348 11.51 -7.61 -16.69
CA TYR A 348 12.15 -6.31 -16.55
C TYR A 348 13.38 -6.31 -15.63
N GLY A 349 13.61 -7.42 -14.91
CA GLY A 349 14.74 -7.56 -14.00
C GLY A 349 14.54 -6.89 -12.65
N ASN A 350 13.32 -6.43 -12.32
CA ASN A 350 13.02 -5.77 -11.06
C ASN A 350 13.24 -6.73 -9.87
N ASN A 351 13.00 -8.03 -10.08
CA ASN A 351 13.30 -9.10 -9.11
C ASN A 351 14.71 -9.73 -9.26
N ALA A 352 15.65 -9.10 -9.99
CA ALA A 352 17.00 -9.66 -10.16
C ALA A 352 17.74 -9.90 -8.83
N SER A 353 17.38 -9.17 -7.76
CA SER A 353 17.91 -9.37 -6.41
C SER A 353 17.57 -10.75 -5.82
N PHE A 354 16.56 -11.45 -6.35
CA PHE A 354 16.15 -12.77 -5.87
C PHE A 354 17.02 -13.91 -6.41
N ALA A 355 17.83 -13.66 -7.45
CA ALA A 355 18.65 -14.69 -8.09
C ALA A 355 19.65 -15.38 -7.13
N GLY A 356 19.98 -14.74 -6.01
CA GLY A 356 20.85 -15.29 -4.96
C GLY A 356 20.11 -15.94 -3.78
N LEU A 357 18.78 -16.01 -3.79
CA LEU A 357 18.02 -16.63 -2.70
C LEU A 357 18.21 -18.15 -2.75
N PRO A 358 18.74 -18.76 -1.67
CA PRO A 358 19.02 -20.19 -1.64
C PRO A 358 17.72 -21.01 -1.66
N ASP A 359 17.80 -22.22 -2.22
CA ASP A 359 16.80 -23.26 -1.99
C ASP A 359 16.82 -23.74 -0.52
N GLY A 360 15.76 -24.40 -0.09
CA GLY A 360 15.66 -25.01 1.24
C GLY A 360 14.80 -24.23 2.24
N ASP A 361 14.24 -23.08 1.84
CA ASP A 361 13.11 -22.48 2.56
C ASP A 361 11.81 -23.18 2.13
N PRO A 362 11.04 -23.77 3.06
CA PRO A 362 9.87 -24.57 2.71
C PRO A 362 8.76 -23.78 2.01
N PHE A 363 8.68 -22.46 2.19
CA PHE A 363 7.67 -21.63 1.54
C PHE A 363 8.09 -21.25 0.12
N THR A 364 9.35 -20.84 -0.07
CA THR A 364 9.92 -20.56 -1.39
C THR A 364 9.97 -21.81 -2.25
N ASP A 365 10.44 -22.94 -1.70
CA ASP A 365 10.48 -24.23 -2.42
C ASP A 365 9.06 -24.66 -2.82
N ARG A 366 8.08 -24.46 -1.93
CA ARG A 366 6.67 -24.73 -2.24
C ARG A 366 6.16 -23.84 -3.37
N ALA A 367 6.42 -22.53 -3.31
CA ALA A 367 6.03 -21.60 -4.36
C ALA A 367 6.63 -22.01 -5.72
N ARG A 368 7.94 -22.24 -5.77
CA ARG A 368 8.66 -22.70 -6.97
C ARG A 368 8.12 -24.01 -7.52
N SER A 369 7.71 -24.95 -6.66
CA SER A 369 7.11 -26.23 -7.08
C SER A 369 5.79 -26.08 -7.83
N LEU A 370 5.11 -24.94 -7.70
CA LEU A 370 3.84 -24.67 -8.36
C LEU A 370 4.00 -23.99 -9.72
N TYR A 371 5.18 -23.44 -10.04
CA TYR A 371 5.40 -22.75 -11.32
C TYR A 371 5.28 -23.72 -12.50
N GLY A 372 4.46 -23.37 -13.49
CA GLY A 372 4.16 -24.23 -14.64
C GLY A 372 3.13 -25.33 -14.37
N THR A 373 2.56 -25.41 -13.16
CA THR A 373 1.54 -26.42 -12.83
C THR A 373 0.13 -25.94 -13.16
N THR A 374 -0.76 -26.90 -13.47
CA THR A 374 -2.19 -26.65 -13.65
C THR A 374 -2.93 -26.94 -12.34
N GLN A 375 -3.75 -25.98 -11.92
CA GLN A 375 -4.63 -26.09 -10.77
C GLN A 375 -6.08 -26.19 -11.23
N VAL A 376 -6.86 -27.05 -10.56
CA VAL A 376 -8.27 -27.27 -10.87
C VAL A 376 -9.09 -27.16 -9.60
N HIS A 377 -10.13 -26.34 -9.63
CA HIS A 377 -11.09 -26.21 -8.53
C HIS A 377 -12.49 -25.95 -9.09
N SER A 378 -13.48 -26.73 -8.64
CA SER A 378 -14.90 -26.56 -8.98
C SER A 378 -15.20 -26.41 -10.50
N GLY A 379 -14.44 -27.11 -11.35
CA GLY A 379 -14.57 -27.06 -12.81
C GLY A 379 -13.78 -25.93 -13.50
N SER A 380 -13.22 -24.99 -12.74
CA SER A 380 -12.29 -23.97 -13.24
C SER A 380 -10.86 -24.51 -13.29
N THR A 381 -10.13 -24.15 -14.33
CA THR A 381 -8.74 -24.55 -14.55
C THR A 381 -7.87 -23.31 -14.69
N VAL A 382 -6.79 -23.23 -13.91
CA VAL A 382 -5.82 -22.14 -13.95
C VAL A 382 -4.42 -22.72 -14.11
N ASN A 383 -3.66 -22.23 -15.09
CA ASN A 383 -2.25 -22.55 -15.24
C ASN A 383 -1.42 -21.48 -14.53
N ILE A 384 -0.57 -21.91 -13.59
CA ILE A 384 0.40 -21.01 -12.95
C ILE A 384 1.56 -20.84 -13.92
N ASN A 385 1.88 -19.59 -14.26
CA ASN A 385 2.93 -19.27 -15.23
C ASN A 385 4.32 -19.67 -14.69
N THR A 386 5.22 -20.02 -15.61
CA THR A 386 6.66 -20.13 -15.32
C THR A 386 7.30 -18.74 -15.30
N GLY A 387 8.48 -18.60 -14.69
CA GLY A 387 9.19 -17.31 -14.67
C GLY A 387 8.54 -16.29 -13.74
N THR A 388 7.84 -16.76 -12.71
CA THR A 388 7.11 -15.98 -11.72
C THR A 388 7.82 -15.99 -10.36
N GLU A 389 9.15 -15.94 -10.35
CA GLU A 389 9.94 -15.88 -9.11
C GLU A 389 9.49 -14.68 -8.27
N GLY A 390 9.06 -14.94 -7.02
CA GLY A 390 8.41 -13.95 -6.15
C GLY A 390 6.88 -14.15 -6.00
N LEU A 391 6.27 -15.01 -6.82
CA LEU A 391 4.86 -15.41 -6.70
C LEU A 391 4.69 -16.59 -5.73
N PHE A 392 3.95 -16.37 -4.66
CA PHE A 392 3.48 -17.37 -3.71
C PHE A 392 2.01 -17.65 -3.97
N ALA A 393 1.74 -18.60 -4.88
CA ALA A 393 0.38 -19.01 -5.22
C ALA A 393 -0.22 -19.89 -4.10
N PHE A 394 -1.39 -19.50 -3.57
CA PHE A 394 -2.14 -20.29 -2.61
C PHE A 394 -3.17 -21.14 -3.34
N VAL A 395 -2.87 -22.44 -3.43
CA VAL A 395 -3.81 -23.46 -3.88
C VAL A 395 -4.53 -23.99 -2.66
N THR A 396 -5.74 -23.49 -2.42
CA THR A 396 -6.60 -24.05 -1.36
C THR A 396 -7.46 -25.18 -1.94
N PRO A 397 -7.66 -26.28 -1.18
CA PRO A 397 -8.54 -27.36 -1.62
C PRO A 397 -10.00 -26.89 -1.75
N ASP A 398 -10.42 -26.03 -0.81
CA ASP A 398 -11.78 -25.53 -0.66
C ASP A 398 -11.72 -24.01 -0.42
N TRP A 399 -12.26 -23.23 -1.35
CA TRP A 399 -12.63 -21.82 -1.12
C TRP A 399 -14.16 -21.75 -1.28
N PRO A 400 -14.88 -21.06 -0.38
CA PRO A 400 -16.34 -21.04 -0.40
C PRO A 400 -16.93 -20.34 -1.64
#